data_AF-A0AAV5ZRR1-F1
#
_entry.id   AF-A0AAV5ZRR1-F1
#
_cell.length_a   1.000
_cell.length_b   1.000
_cell.length_c   1.000
_cell.angle_alpha   90.00
_cell.angle_beta   90.00
_cell.angle_gamma   90.00
#
_symmetry.space_group_name_H-M   'P 1'
#
loop_
_entity.id
_entity.type
_entity.pdbx_description
1 polymer ?
#
loop_
_entity_poly.entity_id
_entity_poly.type
_entity_poly.pdbx_seq_one_letter_code
_entity_poly.pdbx_strand_id
1 'polypeptide(L)'
;MDASPLVQAATAMVNGSPEFYNLPRKYKVSITGCRVWCSYPEINDVGLTAVRDLYSGRVGFSLRVGGGLSTQPHLAPRLDVFVRPEQVLAVVKGVSEIFRDSDVLRQNREKARLKFLFLDHGFTPERFLSELHDRLGFRLDPGVAEVLPDEAYRDHVGIHAQKQDGLVYAGLPILRGRLTPAEMRRIAGLAERYGTGELRATSMQNLIVVNVPRARADELSREAHGGGLRLGGSPFRRGTVACTGSEFCKLALTETKGFARWLVEDLEARLPGFEEHVRINITGCPNSCGQHWIADIGIEGKKLKVDGRLVDAYYFCVGGAVGKHQAVARPIGYRAAASEVPEAMERLLRAYLGERRDGQTFREFCAGHTDEELRTVLAGAAVAAVARDASPGPVPHTLDG
;
A
#
# COMPACT_ATOMS: atom_id res chain seq x y z
N MET A 1 -3.29 -8.91 -19.38
CA MET A 1 -4.70 -8.74 -19.78
C MET A 1 -5.22 -7.45 -19.19
N ASP A 2 -6.32 -6.88 -19.71
CA ASP A 2 -7.02 -5.80 -19.02
C ASP A 2 -8.03 -6.41 -18.03
N ALA A 3 -7.97 -6.00 -16.77
CA ALA A 3 -8.85 -6.48 -15.71
C ALA A 3 -9.96 -5.49 -15.37
N SER A 4 -9.97 -4.30 -15.98
CA SER A 4 -10.94 -3.23 -15.70
C SER A 4 -12.40 -3.69 -15.83
N PRO A 5 -12.81 -4.45 -16.87
CA PRO A 5 -14.19 -4.94 -16.97
C PRO A 5 -14.58 -5.87 -15.81
N LEU A 6 -13.66 -6.72 -15.35
CA LEU A 6 -13.90 -7.63 -14.22
C LEU A 6 -14.01 -6.86 -12.90
N VAL A 7 -13.20 -5.82 -12.70
CA VAL A 7 -13.32 -4.92 -11.55
C VAL A 7 -14.67 -4.23 -11.52
N GLN A 8 -15.12 -3.69 -12.67
CA GLN A 8 -16.43 -3.04 -12.78
C GLN A 8 -17.58 -4.01 -12.49
N ALA A 9 -17.54 -5.21 -13.07
CA ALA A 9 -18.56 -6.22 -12.83
C ALA A 9 -18.58 -6.72 -11.37
N ALA A 10 -17.41 -6.94 -10.76
CA ALA A 10 -17.32 -7.30 -9.33
C ALA A 10 -17.82 -6.16 -8.43
N THR A 11 -17.54 -4.91 -8.80
CA THR A 11 -18.04 -3.73 -8.08
C THR A 11 -19.56 -3.67 -8.15
N ALA A 12 -20.16 -3.83 -9.33
CA ALA A 12 -21.61 -3.83 -9.51
C ALA A 12 -22.31 -4.99 -8.78
N MET A 13 -21.64 -6.14 -8.67
CA MET A 13 -22.16 -7.32 -7.96
C MET A 13 -22.19 -7.13 -6.44
N VAL A 14 -21.18 -6.46 -5.86
CA VAL A 14 -21.02 -6.35 -4.40
C VAL A 14 -21.58 -5.04 -3.85
N ASN A 15 -21.30 -3.90 -4.50
CA ASN A 15 -21.72 -2.59 -4.00
C ASN A 15 -23.22 -2.37 -4.20
N GLY A 16 -23.90 -1.99 -3.13
CA GLY A 16 -25.35 -1.75 -3.15
C GLY A 16 -26.20 -3.02 -3.24
N SER A 17 -25.58 -4.20 -3.22
CA SER A 17 -26.30 -5.48 -3.24
C SER A 17 -26.95 -5.79 -1.89
N PRO A 18 -28.26 -6.14 -1.85
CA PRO A 18 -28.92 -6.66 -0.65
C PRO A 18 -28.29 -7.95 -0.11
N GLU A 19 -27.54 -8.67 -0.94
CA GLU A 19 -26.85 -9.90 -0.53
C GLU A 19 -25.58 -9.61 0.29
N PHE A 20 -24.93 -8.48 0.04
CA PHE A 20 -23.60 -8.15 0.58
C PHE A 20 -23.53 -6.82 1.34
N TYR A 21 -24.67 -6.18 1.63
CA TYR A 21 -24.67 -4.94 2.44
C TYR A 21 -24.30 -5.17 3.92
N ASN A 22 -24.54 -6.38 4.45
CA ASN A 22 -24.29 -6.74 5.85
C ASN A 22 -23.17 -7.78 5.98
N LEU A 23 -21.95 -7.41 5.62
CA LEU A 23 -20.74 -8.21 5.91
C LEU A 23 -20.23 -7.95 7.34
N PRO A 24 -19.51 -8.89 7.98
CA PRO A 24 -19.01 -8.70 9.36
C PRO A 24 -18.19 -7.41 9.54
N ARG A 25 -17.42 -7.01 8.52
CA ARG A 25 -16.61 -5.79 8.50
C ARG A 25 -16.29 -5.36 7.06
N LYS A 26 -15.50 -4.29 6.89
CA LYS A 26 -15.07 -3.80 5.58
C LYS A 26 -14.42 -4.91 4.75
N TYR A 27 -14.72 -4.93 3.46
CA TYR A 27 -14.26 -5.95 2.51
C TYR A 27 -13.54 -5.27 1.35
N LYS A 28 -12.34 -5.74 1.02
CA LYS A 28 -11.46 -5.17 0.00
C LYS A 28 -11.14 -6.21 -1.05
N VAL A 29 -11.39 -5.86 -2.31
CA VAL A 29 -11.12 -6.72 -3.47
C VAL A 29 -10.14 -6.01 -4.39
N SER A 30 -9.08 -6.71 -4.80
CA SER A 30 -8.15 -6.27 -5.83
C SER A 30 -8.17 -7.27 -6.98
N ILE A 31 -8.46 -6.82 -8.20
CA ILE A 31 -8.35 -7.62 -9.43
C ILE A 31 -7.42 -6.85 -10.35
N THR A 32 -6.28 -7.44 -10.73
CA THR A 32 -5.25 -6.71 -11.47
C THR A 32 -4.64 -7.52 -12.60
N GLY A 33 -4.52 -6.87 -13.76
CA GLY A 33 -3.70 -7.32 -14.88
C GLY A 33 -2.30 -6.71 -14.92
N CYS A 34 -2.00 -5.81 -13.96
CA CYS A 34 -0.73 -5.09 -13.90
C CYS A 34 0.39 -6.01 -13.45
N ARG A 35 1.48 -6.09 -14.22
CA ARG A 35 2.62 -7.00 -13.93
C ARG A 35 3.44 -6.61 -12.71
N VAL A 36 3.34 -5.36 -12.26
CA VAL A 36 4.05 -4.90 -11.04
C VAL A 36 3.18 -4.97 -9.79
N TRP A 37 1.96 -5.50 -9.89
CA TRP A 37 1.01 -5.64 -8.77
C TRP A 37 0.84 -4.34 -7.96
N CYS A 38 0.65 -3.23 -8.68
CA CYS A 38 0.50 -1.89 -8.09
C CYS A 38 -0.74 -1.74 -7.18
N SER A 39 -1.65 -2.71 -7.17
CA SER A 39 -2.85 -2.74 -6.33
C SER A 39 -2.66 -3.48 -4.99
N TYR A 40 -1.47 -4.03 -4.75
CA TYR A 40 -1.10 -4.76 -3.53
C TYR A 40 -2.07 -5.91 -3.17
N PRO A 41 -2.22 -6.93 -4.04
CA PRO A 41 -3.12 -8.06 -3.83
C PRO A 41 -2.90 -8.77 -2.48
N GLU A 42 -1.69 -8.70 -1.92
CA GLU A 42 -1.27 -9.33 -0.68
C GLU A 42 -1.98 -8.77 0.58
N ILE A 43 -2.57 -7.58 0.51
CA ILE A 43 -3.17 -6.88 1.67
C ILE A 43 -4.69 -6.68 1.56
N ASN A 44 -5.32 -7.32 0.59
CA ASN A 44 -6.75 -7.28 0.34
C ASN A 44 -7.44 -8.56 0.83
N ASP A 45 -8.73 -8.47 1.16
CA ASP A 45 -9.50 -9.65 1.57
C ASP A 45 -9.59 -10.64 0.40
N VAL A 46 -9.65 -10.15 -0.84
CA VAL A 46 -9.46 -10.91 -2.10
C VAL A 46 -8.44 -10.23 -2.98
N GLY A 47 -7.43 -10.99 -3.42
CA GLY A 47 -6.42 -10.57 -4.40
C GLY A 47 -6.39 -11.51 -5.60
N LEU A 48 -6.86 -11.04 -6.76
CA LEU A 48 -6.79 -11.73 -8.04
C LEU A 48 -5.72 -11.08 -8.92
N THR A 49 -4.73 -11.85 -9.33
CA THR A 49 -3.57 -11.37 -10.12
C THR A 49 -3.47 -12.13 -11.42
N ALA A 50 -3.38 -11.42 -12.54
CA ALA A 50 -3.30 -12.08 -13.84
C ALA A 50 -2.01 -12.91 -13.96
N VAL A 51 -2.17 -14.18 -14.33
CA VAL A 51 -1.08 -15.13 -14.57
C VAL A 51 -1.25 -15.78 -15.93
N ARG A 52 -0.13 -16.21 -16.51
CA ARG A 52 -0.12 -16.97 -17.77
C ARG A 52 0.32 -18.39 -17.45
N ASP A 53 -0.50 -19.36 -17.83
CA ASP A 53 -0.05 -20.75 -17.90
C ASP A 53 0.98 -20.87 -19.03
N LEU A 54 2.22 -21.23 -18.66
CA LEU A 54 3.32 -21.34 -19.61
C LEU A 54 3.19 -22.57 -20.52
N TYR A 55 2.42 -23.59 -20.11
CA TYR A 55 2.21 -24.79 -20.91
C TYR A 55 1.10 -24.59 -21.95
N SER A 56 -0.10 -24.14 -21.52
CA SER A 56 -1.24 -23.94 -22.44
C SER A 56 -1.27 -22.57 -23.10
N GLY A 57 -0.48 -21.61 -22.63
CA GLY A 57 -0.51 -20.21 -23.07
C GLY A 57 -1.73 -19.41 -22.57
N ARG A 58 -2.67 -20.05 -21.87
CA ARG A 58 -3.90 -19.41 -21.37
C ARG A 58 -3.58 -18.36 -20.31
N VAL A 59 -4.41 -17.32 -20.25
CA VAL A 59 -4.30 -16.26 -19.24
C VAL A 59 -5.50 -16.34 -18.32
N GLY A 60 -5.25 -16.39 -17.02
CA GLY A 60 -6.25 -16.42 -15.96
C GLY A 60 -5.72 -15.66 -14.75
N PHE A 61 -6.16 -16.04 -13.55
CA PHE A 61 -5.80 -15.36 -12.31
C PHE A 61 -5.32 -16.34 -11.25
N SER A 62 -4.28 -15.95 -10.51
CA SER A 62 -3.98 -16.54 -9.21
C SER A 62 -4.77 -15.80 -8.12
N LEU A 63 -5.17 -16.54 -7.08
CA LEU A 63 -6.04 -16.08 -6.01
C LEU A 63 -5.30 -16.04 -4.67
N ARG A 64 -5.40 -14.91 -3.97
CA ARG A 64 -5.03 -14.73 -2.56
C ARG A 64 -6.24 -14.31 -1.75
N VAL A 65 -6.34 -14.79 -0.51
CA VAL A 65 -7.49 -14.47 0.36
C VAL A 65 -7.02 -14.13 1.78
N GLY A 66 -7.71 -13.19 2.43
CA GLY A 66 -7.54 -12.93 3.85
C GLY A 66 -6.43 -11.93 4.20
N GLY A 67 -6.07 -11.00 3.31
CA GLY A 67 -5.09 -9.96 3.59
C GLY A 67 -5.65 -8.80 4.42
N GLY A 68 -4.80 -8.18 5.24
CA GLY A 68 -5.14 -6.91 5.87
C GLY A 68 -4.17 -6.45 6.94
N LEU A 69 -3.86 -5.16 6.92
CA LEU A 69 -2.85 -4.51 7.77
C LEU A 69 -3.39 -4.21 9.19
N SER A 70 -3.95 -3.03 9.46
CA SER A 70 -4.48 -2.65 10.80
C SER A 70 -3.48 -2.94 11.93
N THR A 71 -3.95 -3.25 13.13
CA THR A 71 -3.13 -3.51 14.32
C THR A 71 -2.32 -4.80 14.25
N GLN A 72 -2.92 -5.87 13.73
CA GLN A 72 -2.30 -7.20 13.56
C GLN A 72 -2.23 -7.55 12.06
N PRO A 73 -1.15 -7.21 11.35
CA PRO A 73 -1.05 -7.41 9.90
C PRO A 73 -1.06 -8.90 9.52
N HIS A 74 -1.71 -9.22 8.41
CA HIS A 74 -1.70 -10.54 7.79
C HIS A 74 -1.60 -10.37 6.28
N LEU A 75 -0.62 -11.02 5.67
CA LEU A 75 -0.48 -11.10 4.21
C LEU A 75 -1.35 -12.23 3.70
N ALA A 76 -2.14 -11.98 2.67
CA ALA A 76 -3.07 -12.93 2.10
C ALA A 76 -2.32 -14.16 1.53
N PRO A 77 -2.51 -15.37 2.07
CA PRO A 77 -1.96 -16.57 1.46
C PRO A 77 -2.53 -16.78 0.05
N ARG A 78 -1.70 -17.36 -0.82
CA ARG A 78 -2.12 -17.84 -2.14
C ARG A 78 -2.90 -19.15 -1.99
N LEU A 79 -4.04 -19.24 -2.64
CA LEU A 79 -4.71 -20.51 -2.90
C LEU A 79 -4.13 -21.08 -4.19
N ASP A 80 -3.74 -22.36 -4.19
CA ASP A 80 -3.07 -22.98 -5.34
C ASP A 80 -4.05 -23.33 -6.46
N VAL A 81 -4.64 -22.30 -7.06
CA VAL A 81 -5.65 -22.39 -8.11
C VAL A 81 -5.39 -21.43 -9.26
N PHE A 82 -5.84 -21.84 -10.43
CA PHE A 82 -5.96 -21.01 -11.62
C PHE A 82 -7.44 -20.69 -11.85
N VAL A 83 -7.79 -19.41 -11.71
CA VAL A 83 -9.14 -18.91 -11.91
C VAL A 83 -9.27 -18.39 -13.34
N ARG A 84 -10.13 -19.00 -14.14
CA ARG A 84 -10.41 -18.53 -15.51
C ARG A 84 -11.15 -17.19 -15.48
N PRO A 85 -10.99 -16.31 -16.48
CA PRO A 85 -11.63 -14.99 -16.49
C PRO A 85 -13.15 -15.05 -16.26
N GLU A 86 -13.84 -16.03 -16.83
CA GLU A 86 -15.27 -16.26 -16.67
C GLU A 86 -15.67 -16.72 -15.25
N GLN A 87 -14.73 -17.23 -14.46
CA GLN A 87 -14.98 -17.71 -13.09
C GLN A 87 -14.75 -16.62 -12.03
N VAL A 88 -14.13 -15.48 -12.39
CA VAL A 88 -13.71 -14.43 -11.44
C VAL A 88 -14.86 -13.92 -10.57
N LEU A 89 -16.04 -13.66 -11.18
CA LEU A 89 -17.18 -13.16 -10.42
C LEU A 89 -17.73 -14.20 -9.46
N ALA A 90 -17.81 -15.48 -9.88
CA ALA A 90 -18.22 -16.57 -9.02
C ALA A 90 -17.27 -16.74 -7.83
N VAL A 91 -15.95 -16.61 -8.05
CA VAL A 91 -14.93 -16.65 -6.99
C VAL A 91 -15.09 -15.49 -6.01
N VAL A 92 -15.22 -14.25 -6.50
CA VAL A 92 -15.44 -13.08 -5.63
C VAL A 92 -16.74 -13.26 -4.82
N LYS A 93 -17.80 -13.75 -5.45
CA LYS A 93 -19.07 -14.05 -4.78
C LYS A 93 -18.88 -15.10 -3.68
N GLY A 94 -18.27 -16.25 -3.99
CA GLY A 94 -18.07 -17.34 -3.04
C GLY A 94 -17.23 -16.92 -1.83
N VAL A 95 -16.15 -16.14 -2.04
CA VAL A 95 -15.37 -15.59 -0.92
C VAL A 95 -16.20 -14.59 -0.10
N SER A 96 -17.03 -13.78 -0.76
CA SER A 96 -17.93 -12.84 -0.08
C SER A 96 -18.99 -13.56 0.77
N GLU A 97 -19.53 -14.68 0.30
CA GLU A 97 -20.47 -15.53 1.04
C GLU A 97 -19.81 -16.20 2.25
N ILE A 98 -18.61 -16.79 2.09
CA ILE A 98 -17.84 -17.33 3.22
C ILE A 98 -17.64 -16.25 4.28
N PHE A 99 -17.25 -15.04 3.87
CA PHE A 99 -17.08 -13.93 4.80
C PHE A 99 -18.40 -13.52 5.46
N ARG A 100 -19.50 -13.42 4.70
CA ARG A 100 -20.83 -13.05 5.20
C ARG A 100 -21.35 -14.03 6.24
N ASP A 101 -21.18 -15.33 5.99
CA ASP A 101 -21.76 -16.43 6.74
C ASP A 101 -20.87 -16.89 7.92
N SER A 102 -19.71 -16.25 8.12
CA SER A 102 -18.80 -16.52 9.23
C SER A 102 -19.28 -15.88 10.55
N ASP A 103 -20.15 -16.57 11.29
CA ASP A 103 -20.69 -16.08 12.57
C ASP A 103 -19.60 -15.76 13.61
N VAL A 104 -18.49 -16.50 13.62
CA VAL A 104 -17.35 -16.24 14.50
C VAL A 104 -16.77 -14.83 14.34
N LEU A 105 -16.80 -14.28 13.12
CA LEU A 105 -16.31 -12.93 12.83
C LEU A 105 -17.31 -11.84 13.25
N ARG A 106 -18.55 -12.20 13.60
CA ARG A 106 -19.57 -11.24 14.06
C ARG A 106 -19.53 -11.05 15.59
N GLN A 107 -18.78 -11.88 16.31
CA GLN A 107 -18.70 -11.85 17.77
C GLN A 107 -17.88 -10.67 18.31
N ASN A 108 -16.78 -10.31 17.65
CA ASN A 108 -15.91 -9.22 18.08
C ASN A 108 -15.53 -8.31 16.90
N ARG A 109 -15.93 -7.04 16.97
CA ARG A 109 -15.68 -6.03 15.93
C ARG A 109 -14.20 -5.82 15.60
N GLU A 110 -13.31 -5.94 16.58
CA GLU A 110 -11.86 -5.80 16.38
C GLU A 110 -11.27 -7.01 15.64
N LYS A 111 -11.93 -8.16 15.74
CA LYS A 111 -11.57 -9.44 15.12
C LYS A 111 -12.51 -9.85 13.97
N ALA A 112 -13.23 -8.89 13.38
CA ALA A 112 -14.28 -9.14 12.40
C ALA A 112 -13.84 -9.12 10.91
N ARG A 113 -12.54 -8.97 10.62
CA ARG A 113 -12.03 -8.99 9.23
C ARG A 113 -11.76 -10.43 8.78
N LEU A 114 -11.86 -10.69 7.47
CA LEU A 114 -11.67 -12.02 6.89
C LEU A 114 -10.34 -12.69 7.31
N LYS A 115 -9.27 -11.90 7.45
CA LYS A 115 -7.96 -12.39 7.94
C LYS A 115 -8.01 -13.14 9.27
N PHE A 116 -8.99 -12.86 10.14
CA PHE A 116 -9.08 -13.51 11.45
C PHE A 116 -9.57 -14.96 11.36
N LEU A 117 -10.17 -15.36 10.24
CA LEU A 117 -10.36 -16.79 9.97
C LEU A 117 -9.02 -17.54 10.00
N PHE A 118 -7.98 -16.96 9.40
CA PHE A 118 -6.63 -17.52 9.35
C PHE A 118 -5.89 -17.33 10.68
N LEU A 119 -5.95 -16.12 11.25
CA LEU A 119 -5.19 -15.80 12.47
C LEU A 119 -5.71 -16.52 13.73
N ASP A 120 -7.03 -16.63 13.89
CA ASP A 120 -7.65 -16.98 15.17
C ASP A 120 -8.57 -18.21 15.09
N HIS A 121 -9.03 -18.60 13.89
CA HIS A 121 -10.04 -19.67 13.72
C HIS A 121 -9.56 -20.87 12.89
N GLY A 122 -8.23 -21.02 12.74
CA GLY A 122 -7.61 -22.21 12.17
C GLY A 122 -7.92 -22.46 10.69
N PHE A 123 -8.22 -21.42 9.91
CA PHE A 123 -8.27 -21.55 8.46
C PHE A 123 -6.85 -21.66 7.90
N THR A 124 -6.66 -22.65 7.03
CA THR A 124 -5.49 -22.77 6.15
C THR A 124 -5.90 -22.46 4.71
N PRO A 125 -4.96 -22.25 3.78
CA PRO A 125 -5.27 -22.09 2.36
C PRO A 125 -6.11 -23.26 1.81
N GLU A 126 -5.79 -24.50 2.21
CA GLU A 126 -6.45 -25.72 1.76
C GLU A 126 -7.88 -25.80 2.29
N ARG A 127 -8.08 -25.49 3.57
CA ARG A 127 -9.41 -25.43 4.17
C ARG A 127 -10.27 -24.36 3.50
N PHE A 128 -9.73 -23.15 3.34
CA PHE A 128 -10.45 -22.06 2.69
C PHE A 128 -10.83 -22.44 1.25
N LEU A 129 -9.91 -23.07 0.52
CA LEU A 129 -10.16 -23.53 -0.84
C LEU A 129 -11.24 -24.62 -0.90
N SER A 130 -11.28 -25.53 0.08
CA SER A 130 -12.36 -26.52 0.17
C SER A 130 -13.71 -25.85 0.33
N GLU A 131 -13.85 -24.93 1.30
CA GLU A 131 -15.10 -24.20 1.53
C GLU A 131 -15.51 -23.37 0.30
N LEU A 132 -14.54 -22.77 -0.40
CA LEU A 132 -14.79 -22.04 -1.64
C LEU A 132 -15.32 -22.96 -2.73
N HIS A 133 -14.73 -24.14 -2.94
CA HIS A 133 -15.21 -25.10 -3.92
C HIS A 133 -16.63 -25.59 -3.61
N ASP A 134 -16.96 -25.83 -2.35
CA ASP A 134 -18.30 -26.22 -1.93
C ASP A 134 -19.31 -25.11 -2.25
N ARG A 135 -18.92 -23.84 -2.07
CA ARG A 135 -19.74 -22.68 -2.44
C ARG A 135 -19.92 -22.50 -3.94
N LEU A 136 -18.87 -22.78 -4.71
CA LEU A 136 -18.86 -22.66 -6.17
C LEU A 136 -19.66 -23.78 -6.85
N GLY A 137 -19.76 -24.95 -6.22
CA GLY A 137 -20.33 -26.16 -6.85
C GLY A 137 -19.45 -26.77 -7.95
N PHE A 138 -18.21 -26.29 -8.10
CA PHE A 138 -17.21 -26.82 -9.02
C PHE A 138 -15.80 -26.64 -8.45
N ARG A 139 -14.84 -27.42 -8.97
CA ARG A 139 -13.42 -27.29 -8.63
C ARG A 139 -12.74 -26.33 -9.60
N LEU A 140 -11.90 -25.44 -9.07
CA LEU A 140 -11.02 -24.59 -9.85
C LEU A 140 -9.85 -25.42 -10.38
N ASP A 141 -9.26 -24.98 -11.49
CA ASP A 141 -8.08 -25.63 -12.04
C ASP A 141 -6.89 -25.46 -11.07
N PRO A 142 -5.92 -26.41 -11.04
CA PRO A 142 -4.72 -26.26 -10.23
C PRO A 142 -3.94 -24.98 -10.54
N GLY A 143 -3.28 -24.43 -9.52
CA GLY A 143 -2.47 -23.23 -9.66
C GLY A 143 -1.33 -23.38 -10.66
N VAL A 144 -0.96 -22.26 -11.30
CA VAL A 144 0.22 -22.16 -12.18
C VAL A 144 1.28 -21.28 -11.54
N ALA A 145 2.53 -21.44 -12.00
CA ALA A 145 3.65 -20.62 -11.51
C ALA A 145 3.38 -19.12 -11.65
N GLU A 146 3.73 -18.36 -10.61
CA GLU A 146 3.62 -16.90 -10.61
C GLU A 146 4.98 -16.25 -10.88
N VAL A 147 4.97 -15.17 -11.64
CA VAL A 147 6.11 -14.25 -11.71
C VAL A 147 5.82 -13.10 -10.77
N LEU A 148 6.38 -13.17 -9.56
CA LEU A 148 6.21 -12.12 -8.55
C LEU A 148 7.01 -10.88 -8.95
N PRO A 149 6.44 -9.66 -8.83
CA PRO A 149 7.21 -8.45 -9.06
C PRO A 149 8.34 -8.33 -8.04
N ASP A 150 9.53 -8.01 -8.56
CA ASP A 150 10.72 -7.70 -7.77
C ASP A 150 10.66 -6.28 -7.17
N GLU A 151 11.79 -5.78 -6.67
CA GLU A 151 12.00 -4.44 -6.09
C GLU A 151 11.92 -3.27 -7.08
N ALA A 152 10.80 -3.16 -7.81
CA ALA A 152 10.51 -1.98 -8.61
C ALA A 152 9.60 -1.01 -7.84
N TYR A 153 9.74 0.29 -8.12
CA TYR A 153 8.69 1.26 -7.82
C TYR A 153 7.38 0.81 -8.47
N ARG A 154 6.37 0.51 -7.65
CA ARG A 154 5.02 0.14 -8.10
C ARG A 154 4.11 1.37 -8.28
N ASP A 155 4.72 2.53 -8.46
CA ASP A 155 4.10 3.86 -8.37
C ASP A 155 3.56 4.39 -9.72
N HIS A 156 4.02 3.80 -10.83
CA HIS A 156 3.75 4.21 -12.21
C HIS A 156 4.16 5.65 -12.55
N VAL A 157 5.08 6.25 -11.79
CA VAL A 157 5.56 7.63 -12.01
C VAL A 157 6.49 7.68 -13.22
N GLY A 158 6.38 8.72 -14.04
CA GLY A 158 7.16 8.88 -15.27
C GLY A 158 6.40 8.56 -16.54
N ILE A 159 7.10 8.63 -17.66
CA ILE A 159 6.56 8.29 -18.99
C ILE A 159 6.95 6.86 -19.31
N HIS A 160 5.95 6.03 -19.61
CA HIS A 160 6.13 4.60 -19.85
C HIS A 160 5.36 4.15 -21.09
N ALA A 161 5.93 3.22 -21.86
CA ALA A 161 5.24 2.63 -22.99
C ALA A 161 3.97 1.88 -22.55
N GLN A 162 2.91 1.99 -23.36
CA GLN A 162 1.73 1.14 -23.27
C GLN A 162 1.89 -0.10 -24.15
N LYS A 163 0.94 -1.03 -24.00
CA LYS A 163 0.85 -2.20 -24.88
C LYS A 163 0.47 -1.80 -26.31
N GLN A 164 -0.34 -0.76 -26.46
CA GLN A 164 -0.76 -0.23 -27.76
C GLN A 164 0.42 0.52 -28.40
N ASP A 165 0.74 0.15 -29.64
CA ASP A 165 1.86 0.74 -30.37
C ASP A 165 1.71 2.25 -30.50
N GLY A 166 2.81 2.96 -30.29
CA GLY A 166 2.85 4.43 -30.36
C GLY A 166 2.20 5.16 -29.18
N LEU A 167 1.66 4.46 -28.17
CA LEU A 167 1.09 5.09 -26.98
C LEU A 167 1.99 4.96 -25.74
N VAL A 168 1.94 5.97 -24.89
CA VAL A 168 2.56 6.01 -23.56
C VAL A 168 1.54 6.44 -22.52
N TYR A 169 1.80 6.11 -21.26
CA TYR A 169 1.15 6.73 -20.12
C TYR A 169 2.15 7.60 -19.34
N ALA A 170 1.64 8.65 -18.71
CA ALA A 170 2.43 9.60 -17.94
C ALA A 170 1.91 9.67 -16.49
N GLY A 171 2.69 9.16 -15.55
CA GLY A 171 2.37 9.19 -14.12
C GLY A 171 2.91 10.45 -13.44
N LEU A 172 2.03 11.15 -12.74
CA LEU A 172 2.33 12.33 -11.94
C LEU A 172 2.47 11.93 -10.48
N PRO A 173 3.65 12.12 -9.85
CA PRO A 173 3.80 11.91 -8.42
C PRO A 173 3.06 13.01 -7.67
N ILE A 174 1.98 12.65 -7.00
CA ILE A 174 1.19 13.57 -6.18
C ILE A 174 1.59 13.34 -4.73
N LEU A 175 2.44 14.22 -4.20
CA LEU A 175 2.97 14.07 -2.85
C LEU A 175 1.82 14.00 -1.84
N ARG A 176 1.65 12.82 -1.24
CA ARG A 176 0.58 12.48 -0.29
C ARG A 176 -0.83 12.49 -0.92
N GLY A 177 -0.97 12.39 -2.23
CA GLY A 177 -2.26 12.43 -2.93
C GLY A 177 -3.07 13.70 -2.67
N ARG A 178 -2.44 14.81 -2.28
CA ARG A 178 -3.14 16.06 -1.97
C ARG A 178 -3.04 17.02 -3.16
N LEU A 179 -4.20 17.38 -3.69
CA LEU A 179 -4.35 18.31 -4.81
C LEU A 179 -5.31 19.44 -4.42
N THR A 180 -5.01 20.63 -4.90
CA THR A 180 -5.96 21.73 -4.95
C THR A 180 -6.93 21.55 -6.13
N PRO A 181 -8.11 22.19 -6.10
CA PRO A 181 -9.02 22.18 -7.25
C PRO A 181 -8.38 22.69 -8.54
N ALA A 182 -7.48 23.68 -8.45
CA ALA A 182 -6.78 24.24 -9.60
C ALA A 182 -5.80 23.21 -10.22
N GLU A 183 -5.04 22.49 -9.40
CA GLU A 183 -4.16 21.42 -9.88
C GLU A 183 -4.94 20.27 -10.50
N MET A 184 -6.06 19.86 -9.89
CA MET A 184 -6.90 18.79 -10.46
C MET A 184 -7.47 19.18 -11.83
N ARG A 185 -7.95 20.42 -12.00
CA ARG A 185 -8.41 20.93 -13.31
C ARG A 185 -7.28 20.97 -14.33
N ARG A 186 -6.07 21.36 -13.93
CA ARG A 186 -4.88 21.31 -14.82
C ARG A 186 -4.59 19.88 -15.28
N ILE A 187 -4.58 18.91 -14.36
CA ILE A 187 -4.34 17.49 -14.69
C ILE A 187 -5.44 16.96 -15.62
N ALA A 188 -6.70 17.29 -15.39
CA ALA A 188 -7.80 16.93 -16.29
C ALA A 188 -7.60 17.52 -17.70
N GLY A 189 -7.26 18.80 -17.81
CA GLY A 189 -6.98 19.43 -19.10
C GLY A 189 -5.75 18.86 -19.82
N LEU A 190 -4.76 18.32 -19.09
CA LEU A 190 -3.66 17.55 -19.69
C LEU A 190 -4.17 16.21 -20.26
N ALA A 191 -5.02 15.50 -19.52
CA ALA A 191 -5.59 14.24 -19.99
C ALA A 191 -6.46 14.41 -21.23
N GLU A 192 -7.27 15.46 -21.30
CA GLU A 192 -8.11 15.79 -22.45
C GLU A 192 -7.30 16.18 -23.69
N ARG A 193 -6.24 16.99 -23.52
CA ARG A 193 -5.45 17.50 -24.65
C ARG A 193 -4.45 16.52 -25.21
N TYR A 194 -3.86 15.68 -24.36
CA TYR A 194 -2.75 14.81 -24.74
C TYR A 194 -3.12 13.33 -24.78
N GLY A 195 -4.17 12.91 -24.06
CA GLY A 195 -4.62 11.53 -24.01
C GLY A 195 -6.07 11.39 -24.49
N THR A 196 -6.85 10.56 -23.80
CA THR A 196 -8.27 10.32 -24.09
C THR A 196 -9.23 10.98 -23.09
N GLY A 197 -8.74 11.92 -22.27
CA GLY A 197 -9.49 12.47 -21.13
C GLY A 197 -9.56 11.55 -19.90
N GLU A 198 -9.02 10.34 -19.99
CA GLU A 198 -9.01 9.39 -18.88
C GLU A 198 -7.84 9.62 -17.91
N LEU A 199 -8.14 9.47 -16.62
CA LEU A 199 -7.15 9.45 -15.54
C LEU A 199 -7.27 8.14 -14.75
N ARG A 200 -6.12 7.63 -14.30
CA ARG A 200 -6.07 6.48 -13.37
C ARG A 200 -5.38 6.90 -12.07
N ALA A 201 -6.03 6.61 -10.94
CA ALA A 201 -5.41 6.76 -9.62
C ALA A 201 -4.61 5.51 -9.24
N THR A 202 -3.54 5.68 -8.47
CA THR A 202 -2.71 4.57 -7.99
C THR A 202 -2.85 4.34 -6.49
N SER A 203 -2.54 3.13 -6.03
CA SER A 203 -2.49 2.81 -4.58
C SER A 203 -1.37 3.56 -3.83
N MET A 204 -0.43 4.17 -4.56
CA MET A 204 0.59 5.07 -4.04
C MET A 204 0.18 6.55 -4.11
N GLN A 205 -1.12 6.83 -4.27
CA GLN A 205 -1.70 8.17 -4.21
C GLN A 205 -1.33 9.09 -5.39
N ASN A 206 -0.91 8.51 -6.51
CA ASN A 206 -0.55 9.24 -7.74
C ASN A 206 -1.69 9.25 -8.76
N LEU A 207 -1.56 10.07 -9.80
CA LEU A 207 -2.44 10.10 -10.97
C LEU A 207 -1.67 9.75 -12.24
N ILE A 208 -2.33 9.10 -13.19
CA ILE A 208 -1.77 8.71 -14.48
C ILE A 208 -2.65 9.26 -15.60
N VAL A 209 -2.05 9.98 -16.54
CA VAL A 209 -2.63 10.28 -17.85
C VAL A 209 -2.34 9.12 -18.78
N VAL A 210 -3.36 8.55 -19.40
CA VAL A 210 -3.23 7.39 -20.30
C VAL A 210 -3.48 7.76 -21.74
N ASN A 211 -3.06 6.88 -22.64
CA ASN A 211 -3.28 6.92 -24.08
C ASN A 211 -2.66 8.16 -24.75
N VAL A 212 -1.50 8.58 -24.27
CA VAL A 212 -0.77 9.72 -24.83
C VAL A 212 0.02 9.26 -26.05
N PRO A 213 -0.13 9.87 -27.24
CA PRO A 213 0.74 9.58 -28.37
C PRO A 213 2.20 9.85 -28.00
N ARG A 214 3.10 8.89 -28.24
CA ARG A 214 4.53 8.98 -27.86
C ARG A 214 5.18 10.28 -28.34
N ALA A 215 4.86 10.71 -29.56
CA ALA A 215 5.37 11.94 -30.16
C ALA A 215 4.99 13.23 -29.40
N ARG A 216 3.94 13.18 -28.57
CA ARG A 216 3.45 14.31 -27.78
C ARG A 216 3.84 14.24 -26.30
N ALA A 217 4.55 13.19 -25.89
CA ALA A 217 4.90 12.97 -24.50
C ALA A 217 5.81 14.10 -23.93
N ASP A 218 6.73 14.61 -24.74
CA ASP A 218 7.63 15.69 -24.33
C ASP A 218 6.89 17.04 -24.23
N GLU A 219 5.89 17.26 -25.10
CA GLU A 219 5.00 18.42 -25.04
C GLU A 219 4.18 18.41 -23.75
N LEU A 220 3.55 17.27 -23.43
CA LEU A 220 2.86 17.04 -22.16
C LEU A 220 3.78 17.32 -20.98
N SER A 221 5.02 16.80 -21.01
CA SER A 221 5.98 16.98 -19.92
C SER A 221 6.33 18.46 -19.69
N ARG A 222 6.57 19.22 -20.77
CA ARG A 222 6.86 20.66 -20.69
C ARG A 222 5.68 21.43 -20.15
N GLU A 223 4.46 21.13 -20.61
CA GLU A 223 3.28 21.83 -20.13
C GLU A 223 2.95 21.50 -18.67
N ALA A 224 3.05 20.23 -18.27
CA ALA A 224 2.90 19.83 -16.88
C ALA A 224 3.89 20.60 -16.00
N HIS A 225 5.16 20.68 -16.42
CA HIS A 225 6.19 21.44 -15.70
C HIS A 225 5.86 22.94 -15.58
N GLY A 226 5.46 23.59 -16.68
CA GLY A 226 5.03 24.99 -16.67
C GLY A 226 3.81 25.26 -15.77
N GLY A 227 2.97 24.25 -15.56
CA GLY A 227 1.83 24.28 -14.64
C GLY A 227 2.14 23.91 -13.18
N GLY A 228 3.43 23.77 -12.83
CA GLY A 228 3.90 23.38 -11.48
C GLY A 228 3.75 21.89 -11.15
N LEU A 229 3.39 21.06 -12.14
CA LEU A 229 3.29 19.61 -11.99
C LEU A 229 4.61 18.96 -12.43
N ARG A 230 4.83 17.71 -12.00
CA ARG A 230 6.04 16.94 -12.36
C ARG A 230 5.63 15.59 -12.90
N LEU A 231 6.46 14.99 -13.75
CA LEU A 231 6.35 13.58 -14.15
C LEU A 231 7.39 12.70 -13.44
N GLY A 232 8.27 13.29 -12.64
CA GLY A 232 9.27 12.60 -11.84
C GLY A 232 9.39 13.23 -10.45
N GLY A 233 10.26 12.68 -9.64
CA GLY A 233 10.54 13.17 -8.30
C GLY A 233 11.68 12.40 -7.67
N SER A 234 12.22 12.94 -6.58
CA SER A 234 13.19 12.22 -5.75
C SER A 234 12.62 10.88 -5.27
N PRO A 235 13.48 9.94 -4.87
CA PRO A 235 13.03 8.72 -4.19
C PRO A 235 12.09 8.98 -3.02
N PHE A 236 12.33 10.02 -2.22
CA PHE A 236 11.47 10.40 -1.10
C PHE A 236 10.07 10.81 -1.56
N ARG A 237 9.97 11.65 -2.60
CA ARG A 237 8.68 12.10 -3.14
C ARG A 237 7.87 10.95 -3.75
N ARG A 238 8.55 10.06 -4.46
CA ARG A 238 7.93 8.89 -5.11
C ARG A 238 7.55 7.79 -4.13
N GLY A 239 8.39 7.58 -3.12
CA GLY A 239 8.25 6.51 -2.14
C GLY A 239 7.38 6.85 -0.93
N THR A 240 7.01 8.12 -0.72
CA THR A 240 6.26 8.52 0.48
C THR A 240 4.75 8.45 0.29
N VAL A 241 4.09 7.66 1.14
CA VAL A 241 2.63 7.59 1.26
C VAL A 241 2.22 8.01 2.66
N ALA A 242 1.17 8.82 2.78
CA ALA A 242 0.65 9.24 4.08
C ALA A 242 -0.87 9.05 4.14
N CYS A 243 -1.40 8.64 5.31
CA CYS A 243 -2.85 8.69 5.52
C CYS A 243 -3.34 10.14 5.73
N THR A 244 -4.62 10.31 6.06
CA THR A 244 -5.23 11.64 6.28
C THR A 244 -4.70 12.33 7.53
N GLY A 245 -4.43 11.60 8.61
CA GLY A 245 -3.93 12.19 9.86
C GLY A 245 -4.98 13.02 10.62
N SER A 246 -4.55 13.63 11.72
CA SER A 246 -5.40 14.39 12.66
C SER A 246 -6.04 15.64 12.06
N GLU A 247 -5.58 16.10 10.89
CA GLU A 247 -6.20 17.24 10.19
C GLU A 247 -7.69 16.98 9.91
N PHE A 248 -8.07 15.74 9.54
CA PHE A 248 -9.47 15.39 9.28
C PHE A 248 -9.92 14.03 9.83
N CYS A 249 -9.00 13.14 10.23
CA CYS A 249 -9.36 11.81 10.71
C CYS A 249 -9.57 11.80 12.23
N LYS A 250 -10.80 11.48 12.65
CA LYS A 250 -11.19 11.35 14.07
C LYS A 250 -10.47 10.24 14.86
N LEU A 251 -9.80 9.33 14.16
CA LEU A 251 -9.06 8.20 14.77
C LEU A 251 -7.55 8.44 14.81
N ALA A 252 -7.07 9.51 14.20
CA ALA A 252 -5.65 9.79 14.12
C ALA A 252 -5.14 10.35 15.45
N LEU A 253 -3.99 9.83 15.89
CA LEU A 253 -3.27 10.34 17.04
C LEU A 253 -2.37 11.53 16.64
N THR A 254 -1.86 11.52 15.41
CA THR A 254 -0.90 12.52 14.90
C THR A 254 -1.34 13.06 13.55
N GLU A 255 -0.82 14.24 13.20
CA GLU A 255 -0.94 14.79 11.85
C GLU A 255 -0.10 13.92 10.88
N THR A 256 -0.45 13.80 9.60
CA THR A 256 0.38 13.02 8.67
C THR A 256 0.59 13.64 7.32
N LYS A 257 -0.38 14.40 6.79
CA LYS A 257 -0.22 15.01 5.47
C LYS A 257 0.81 16.13 5.59
N GLY A 258 0.58 17.13 6.44
CA GLY A 258 1.53 18.22 6.68
C GLY A 258 2.93 17.71 7.02
N PHE A 259 3.01 16.77 7.97
CA PHE A 259 4.25 16.13 8.40
C PHE A 259 5.00 15.44 7.25
N ALA A 260 4.32 14.62 6.43
CA ALA A 260 4.96 13.93 5.31
C ALA A 260 5.53 14.90 4.26
N ARG A 261 4.90 16.05 4.05
CA ARG A 261 5.42 17.08 3.14
C ARG A 261 6.72 17.65 3.69
N TRP A 262 6.69 18.08 4.94
CA TRP A 262 7.86 18.63 5.62
C TRP A 262 9.02 17.62 5.66
N LEU A 263 8.75 16.36 6.04
CA LEU A 263 9.77 15.31 6.08
C LEU A 263 10.40 15.07 4.70
N VAL A 264 9.61 15.02 3.63
CA VAL A 264 10.14 14.85 2.27
C VAL A 264 11.02 16.04 1.86
N GLU A 265 10.55 17.27 2.07
CA GLU A 265 11.30 18.50 1.75
C GLU A 265 12.63 18.55 2.53
N ASP A 266 12.61 18.17 3.81
CA ASP A 266 13.77 18.18 4.71
C ASP A 266 14.78 17.07 4.34
N LEU A 267 14.32 15.87 4.00
CA LEU A 267 15.18 14.78 3.52
C LEU A 267 15.80 15.08 2.14
N GLU A 268 15.05 15.70 1.22
CA GLU A 268 15.58 16.17 -0.07
C GLU A 268 16.72 17.18 0.14
N ALA A 269 16.65 18.02 1.19
CA ALA A 269 17.70 18.99 1.53
C ALA A 269 18.90 18.36 2.25
N ARG A 270 18.67 17.42 3.18
CA ARG A 270 19.73 16.75 3.97
C ARG A 270 20.53 15.75 3.15
N LEU A 271 19.88 15.05 2.21
CA LEU A 271 20.46 13.98 1.41
C LEU A 271 20.39 14.32 -0.09
N PRO A 272 21.06 15.39 -0.55
CA PRO A 272 21.08 15.73 -1.96
C PRO A 272 21.74 14.60 -2.76
N GLY A 273 21.07 14.13 -3.82
CA GLY A 273 21.57 13.04 -4.66
C GLY A 273 21.30 11.62 -4.12
N PHE A 274 20.38 11.46 -3.16
CA PHE A 274 19.88 10.15 -2.80
C PHE A 274 19.07 9.55 -3.96
N GLU A 275 19.56 8.46 -4.56
CA GLU A 275 18.96 7.80 -5.73
C GLU A 275 18.31 6.44 -5.41
N GLU A 276 18.50 5.93 -4.18
CA GLU A 276 18.07 4.59 -3.80
C GLU A 276 16.57 4.48 -3.64
N HIS A 277 15.99 3.32 -3.99
CA HIS A 277 14.58 3.08 -3.75
C HIS A 277 14.30 2.92 -2.25
N VAL A 278 13.41 3.76 -1.72
CA VAL A 278 12.91 3.65 -0.35
C VAL A 278 11.43 4.01 -0.29
N ARG A 279 10.60 3.15 0.32
CA ARG A 279 9.20 3.47 0.61
C ARG A 279 9.05 3.91 2.07
N ILE A 280 8.43 5.08 2.24
CA ILE A 280 8.21 5.71 3.54
C ILE A 280 6.70 5.85 3.74
N ASN A 281 6.13 5.02 4.59
CA ASN A 281 4.68 4.98 4.77
C ASN A 281 4.29 5.50 6.16
N ILE A 282 3.60 6.64 6.17
CA ILE A 282 3.22 7.36 7.39
C ILE A 282 1.74 7.15 7.69
N THR A 283 1.44 6.66 8.89
CA THR A 283 0.07 6.50 9.40
C THR A 283 -0.09 7.26 10.71
N GLY A 284 -1.23 7.93 10.90
CA GLY A 284 -1.47 8.73 12.10
C GLY A 284 -1.87 7.92 13.33
N CYS A 285 -2.21 6.63 13.15
CA CYS A 285 -2.62 5.70 14.21
C CYS A 285 -2.43 4.23 13.77
N PRO A 286 -2.62 3.25 14.68
CA PRO A 286 -2.38 1.82 14.43
C PRO A 286 -3.23 1.17 13.33
N ASN A 287 -4.25 1.87 12.80
CA ASN A 287 -5.12 1.34 11.73
C ASN A 287 -4.41 1.14 10.39
N SER A 288 -3.20 1.68 10.21
CA SER A 288 -2.33 1.45 9.05
C SER A 288 -2.98 1.83 7.70
N CYS A 289 -3.77 2.91 7.66
CA CYS A 289 -4.34 3.41 6.40
C CYS A 289 -3.24 3.87 5.41
N GLY A 290 -2.12 4.36 5.94
CA GLY A 290 -0.91 4.68 5.18
C GLY A 290 -0.05 3.46 4.84
N GLN A 291 -0.42 2.26 5.29
CA GLN A 291 0.24 0.98 4.96
C GLN A 291 1.69 0.87 5.46
N HIS A 292 1.97 1.39 6.67
CA HIS A 292 3.31 1.38 7.27
C HIS A 292 3.92 -0.03 7.43
N TRP A 293 3.08 -1.07 7.54
CA TRP A 293 3.53 -2.45 7.72
C TRP A 293 4.21 -3.07 6.51
N ILE A 294 4.04 -2.51 5.32
CA ILE A 294 4.58 -3.07 4.08
C ILE A 294 5.57 -2.11 3.41
N ALA A 295 6.13 -1.18 4.15
CA ALA A 295 7.11 -0.22 3.68
C ALA A 295 8.51 -0.53 4.22
N ASP A 296 9.51 -0.07 3.48
CA ASP A 296 10.91 -0.14 3.89
C ASP A 296 11.08 0.59 5.23
N ILE A 297 10.45 1.75 5.35
CA ILE A 297 10.33 2.52 6.59
C ILE A 297 8.85 2.85 6.85
N GLY A 298 8.28 2.17 7.83
CA GLY A 298 6.95 2.42 8.36
C GLY A 298 7.00 3.40 9.53
N ILE A 299 6.15 4.43 9.49
CA ILE A 299 6.05 5.46 10.53
C ILE A 299 4.62 5.44 11.09
N GLU A 300 4.47 5.05 12.36
CA GLU A 300 3.19 4.96 13.07
C GLU A 300 3.04 6.06 14.12
N GLY A 301 1.99 6.86 14.01
CA GLY A 301 1.65 7.94 14.92
C GLY A 301 1.39 7.49 16.36
N LYS A 302 2.03 8.18 17.30
CA LYS A 302 1.95 8.04 18.75
C LYS A 302 1.92 9.43 19.42
N LYS A 303 1.82 9.44 20.73
CA LYS A 303 2.07 10.63 21.56
C LYS A 303 3.29 10.38 22.44
N LEU A 304 4.00 11.45 22.77
CA LEU A 304 5.07 11.46 23.75
C LEU A 304 4.88 12.68 24.66
N LYS A 305 5.32 12.58 25.91
CA LYS A 305 5.28 13.71 26.86
C LYS A 305 6.66 14.35 26.93
N VAL A 306 6.80 15.56 26.40
CA VAL A 306 8.04 16.37 26.47
C VAL A 306 7.74 17.58 27.33
N ASP A 307 8.56 17.83 28.36
CA ASP A 307 8.41 18.97 29.28
C ASP A 307 6.98 19.15 29.80
N GLY A 308 6.35 18.03 30.18
CA GLY A 308 4.98 18.03 30.71
C GLY A 308 3.86 18.08 29.65
N ARG A 309 4.18 18.31 28.37
CA ARG A 309 3.19 18.46 27.28
C ARG A 309 3.14 17.26 26.35
N LEU A 310 1.94 16.87 25.92
CA LEU A 310 1.78 15.84 24.90
C LEU A 310 2.09 16.42 23.52
N VAL A 311 3.05 15.83 22.83
CA VAL A 311 3.45 16.18 21.47
C VAL A 311 3.22 15.01 20.52
N ASP A 312 3.11 15.32 19.23
CA ASP A 312 3.11 14.31 18.17
C ASP A 312 4.45 13.57 18.16
N ALA A 313 4.37 12.25 18.12
CA ALA A 313 5.53 11.37 18.08
C ALA A 313 5.27 10.23 17.10
N TYR A 314 6.33 9.59 16.63
CA TYR A 314 6.21 8.49 15.69
C TYR A 314 7.05 7.31 16.11
N TYR A 315 6.45 6.14 15.96
CA TYR A 315 7.06 4.84 16.18
C TYR A 315 7.50 4.25 14.85
N PHE A 316 8.69 3.66 14.82
CA PHE A 316 9.30 3.18 13.59
C PHE A 316 9.14 1.66 13.44
N CYS A 317 8.83 1.25 12.21
CA CYS A 317 8.89 -0.13 11.75
C CYS A 317 9.76 -0.19 10.50
N VAL A 318 10.50 -1.28 10.26
CA VAL A 318 11.41 -1.38 9.10
C VAL A 318 11.31 -2.74 8.38
N GLY A 319 11.67 -2.75 7.11
CA GLY A 319 11.84 -3.99 6.31
C GLY A 319 10.54 -4.61 5.80
N GLY A 320 9.44 -3.87 5.76
CA GLY A 320 8.18 -4.35 5.20
C GLY A 320 8.16 -4.29 3.67
N ALA A 321 7.58 -5.30 3.03
CA ALA A 321 7.55 -5.39 1.57
C ALA A 321 6.35 -6.18 1.04
N VAL A 322 6.16 -6.11 -0.28
CA VAL A 322 5.16 -6.85 -1.06
C VAL A 322 5.83 -7.52 -2.28
N GLY A 323 5.13 -8.41 -2.99
CA GLY A 323 5.62 -9.26 -4.09
C GLY A 323 6.70 -10.24 -3.68
N LYS A 324 7.78 -10.32 -4.46
CA LYS A 324 8.81 -11.37 -4.31
C LYS A 324 9.41 -11.45 -2.92
N HIS A 325 9.59 -10.30 -2.27
CA HIS A 325 10.17 -10.17 -0.94
C HIS A 325 9.14 -9.81 0.13
N GLN A 326 7.87 -10.18 -0.07
CA GLN A 326 6.80 -9.80 0.84
C GLN A 326 7.10 -10.17 2.30
N ALA A 327 6.97 -9.19 3.19
CA ALA A 327 7.20 -9.34 4.61
C ALA A 327 6.49 -8.22 5.37
N VAL A 328 6.07 -8.50 6.59
CA VAL A 328 5.59 -7.48 7.52
C VAL A 328 6.79 -6.78 8.15
N ALA A 329 6.76 -5.44 8.20
CA ALA A 329 7.80 -4.63 8.82
C ALA A 329 7.95 -4.97 10.32
N ARG A 330 9.18 -4.95 10.81
CA ARG A 330 9.52 -5.21 12.22
C ARG A 330 9.39 -3.93 13.05
N PRO A 331 8.65 -3.94 14.18
CA PRO A 331 8.66 -2.84 15.15
C PRO A 331 10.02 -2.81 15.88
N ILE A 332 10.80 -1.74 15.71
CA ILE A 332 12.20 -1.71 16.22
C ILE A 332 12.34 -1.20 17.67
N GLY A 333 11.23 -0.83 18.30
CA GLY A 333 11.26 -0.27 19.65
C GLY A 333 11.79 1.15 19.73
N TYR A 334 11.68 1.93 18.65
CA TYR A 334 12.09 3.34 18.61
C TYR A 334 10.88 4.26 18.41
N ARG A 335 10.84 5.34 19.20
CA ARG A 335 9.85 6.40 19.10
C ARG A 335 10.56 7.75 19.25
N ALA A 336 10.23 8.70 18.37
CA ALA A 336 10.80 10.04 18.39
C ALA A 336 9.70 11.09 18.34
N ALA A 337 9.95 12.29 18.89
CA ALA A 337 9.06 13.42 18.66
C ALA A 337 9.05 13.78 17.17
N ALA A 338 7.95 14.35 16.67
CA ALA A 338 7.81 14.71 15.25
C ALA A 338 9.00 15.56 14.75
N SER A 339 9.49 16.50 15.57
CA SER A 339 10.62 17.38 15.25
C SER A 339 11.96 16.64 15.07
N GLU A 340 12.12 15.45 15.63
CA GLU A 340 13.37 14.69 15.62
C GLU A 340 13.42 13.65 14.50
N VAL A 341 12.28 13.35 13.87
CA VAL A 341 12.18 12.31 12.84
C VAL A 341 13.12 12.55 11.64
N PRO A 342 13.25 13.76 11.07
CA PRO A 342 14.15 13.93 9.92
C PRO A 342 15.61 13.63 10.24
N GLU A 343 16.08 13.99 11.44
CA GLU A 343 17.44 13.71 11.88
C GLU A 343 17.66 12.21 12.12
N ALA A 344 16.69 11.53 12.72
CA ALA A 344 16.73 10.08 12.87
C ALA A 344 16.76 9.36 11.50
N MET A 345 15.91 9.78 10.57
CA MET A 345 15.87 9.28 9.20
C MET A 345 17.19 9.52 8.46
N GLU A 346 17.78 10.70 8.60
CA GLU A 346 19.08 11.02 8.02
C GLU A 346 20.17 10.07 8.54
N ARG A 347 20.25 9.86 9.87
CA ARG A 347 21.21 8.90 10.45
C ARG A 347 21.05 7.51 9.85
N LEU A 348 19.83 7.00 9.79
CA LEU A 348 19.55 5.66 9.26
C LEU A 348 19.93 5.53 7.78
N LEU A 349 19.57 6.53 6.96
CA LEU A 349 19.85 6.51 5.53
C LEU A 349 21.35 6.72 5.24
N ARG A 350 22.05 7.54 6.02
CA ARG A 350 23.51 7.69 5.89
C ARG A 350 24.26 6.43 6.32
N ALA A 351 23.83 5.77 7.39
CA ALA A 351 24.39 4.48 7.80
C ALA A 351 24.23 3.44 6.68
N TYR A 352 23.02 3.33 6.10
CA TYR A 352 22.79 2.48 4.93
C TYR A 352 23.74 2.81 3.78
N LEU A 353 23.85 4.08 3.38
CA LEU A 353 24.72 4.44 2.26
C LEU A 353 26.22 4.22 2.54
N GLY A 354 26.66 4.37 3.78
CA GLY A 354 28.06 4.21 4.18
C GLY A 354 28.50 2.77 4.38
N GLU A 355 27.57 1.89 4.77
CA GLU A 355 27.87 0.51 5.18
C GLU A 355 27.36 -0.54 4.18
N ARG A 356 26.50 -0.15 3.23
CA ARG A 356 25.96 -1.09 2.25
C ARG A 356 27.06 -1.71 1.39
N ARG A 357 26.88 -2.99 1.10
CA ARG A 357 27.63 -3.69 0.06
C ARG A 357 27.11 -3.28 -1.32
N ASP A 358 27.92 -3.50 -2.35
CA ASP A 358 27.51 -3.20 -3.72
C ASP A 358 26.21 -3.94 -4.10
N GLY A 359 25.26 -3.22 -4.67
CA GLY A 359 23.93 -3.71 -5.01
C GLY A 359 23.01 -4.08 -3.82
N GLN A 360 23.45 -3.93 -2.57
CA GLN A 360 22.61 -4.22 -1.41
C GLN A 360 21.49 -3.19 -1.29
N THR A 361 20.26 -3.68 -1.18
CA THR A 361 19.05 -2.85 -1.04
C THR A 361 18.85 -2.40 0.41
N PHE A 362 18.06 -1.35 0.64
CA PHE A 362 17.76 -0.89 1.99
C PHE A 362 17.08 -1.97 2.84
N ARG A 363 16.17 -2.77 2.24
CA ARG A 363 15.53 -3.88 2.94
C ARG A 363 16.56 -4.92 3.40
N GLU A 364 17.48 -5.31 2.53
CA GLU A 364 18.54 -6.27 2.87
C GLU A 364 19.50 -5.72 3.91
N PHE A 365 19.80 -4.42 3.86
CA PHE A 365 20.54 -3.74 4.91
C PHE A 365 19.82 -3.87 6.26
N CYS A 366 18.54 -3.51 6.35
CA CYS A 366 17.78 -3.67 7.59
C CYS A 366 17.70 -5.13 8.05
N ALA A 367 17.52 -6.09 7.14
CA ALA A 367 17.45 -7.51 7.47
C ALA A 367 18.77 -8.06 8.05
N GLY A 368 19.91 -7.49 7.64
CA GLY A 368 21.23 -7.82 8.18
C GLY A 368 21.51 -7.24 9.57
N HIS A 369 20.64 -6.38 10.09
CA HIS A 369 20.80 -5.73 11.40
C HIS A 369 19.71 -6.15 12.38
N THR A 370 20.10 -6.20 13.64
CA THR A 370 19.20 -6.36 14.79
C THR A 370 18.36 -5.11 15.01
N ASP A 371 17.23 -5.26 15.71
CA ASP A 371 16.37 -4.12 16.05
C ASP A 371 17.08 -3.13 17.00
N GLU A 372 18.03 -3.60 17.82
CA GLU A 372 18.82 -2.76 18.72
C GLU A 372 19.84 -1.91 17.96
N GLU A 373 20.55 -2.48 16.98
CA GLU A 373 21.50 -1.73 16.12
C GLU A 373 20.75 -0.63 15.35
N LEU A 374 19.64 -0.98 14.69
CA LEU A 374 18.85 0.00 13.94
C LEU A 374 18.24 1.07 14.83
N ARG A 375 17.77 0.70 16.04
CA ARG A 375 17.29 1.67 17.04
C ARG A 375 18.41 2.60 17.49
N THR A 376 19.61 2.09 17.71
CA THR A 376 20.78 2.87 18.11
C THR A 376 21.16 3.88 17.03
N VAL A 377 21.18 3.46 15.77
CA VAL A 377 21.43 4.35 14.62
C VAL A 377 20.37 5.45 14.55
N LEU A 378 19.09 5.09 14.63
CA LEU A 378 17.98 6.05 14.60
C LEU A 378 18.04 7.04 15.76
N ALA A 379 18.39 6.59 16.96
CA ALA A 379 18.51 7.43 18.14
C ALA A 379 19.79 8.27 18.17
N GLY A 380 20.85 7.86 17.46
CA GLY A 380 22.18 8.46 17.55
C GLY A 380 22.97 8.05 18.81
N ALA A 381 22.38 7.21 19.66
CA ALA A 381 22.95 6.66 20.88
C ALA A 381 22.20 5.38 21.29
N ALA A 382 22.79 4.57 22.15
CA ALA A 382 22.10 3.39 22.70
C ALA A 382 20.90 3.83 23.56
N VAL A 383 19.71 3.36 23.19
CA VAL A 383 18.46 3.64 23.93
C VAL A 383 17.69 2.36 24.19
N ALA A 384 16.95 2.32 25.29
CA ALA A 384 16.08 1.21 25.63
C ALA A 384 14.93 1.07 24.62
N ALA A 385 14.48 -0.17 24.39
CA ALA A 385 13.32 -0.44 23.56
C ALA A 385 12.05 0.15 24.17
N VAL A 386 11.27 0.88 23.39
CA VAL A 386 9.92 1.29 23.79
C VAL A 386 8.87 0.36 23.19
N ALA A 387 7.85 0.03 23.98
CA ALA A 387 6.73 -0.77 23.51
C ALA A 387 5.97 -0.06 22.38
N ARG A 388 5.44 -0.86 21.45
CA ARG A 388 4.49 -0.42 20.43
C ARG A 388 3.10 -0.41 21.08
N ASP A 389 2.73 0.70 21.72
CA ASP A 389 1.46 0.79 22.47
C ASP A 389 0.27 0.33 21.61
N ALA A 390 -0.61 -0.50 22.17
CA ALA A 390 -1.89 -0.81 21.56
C ALA A 390 -2.74 0.47 21.43
N SER A 391 -3.65 0.52 20.45
CA SER A 391 -4.56 1.67 20.32
C SER A 391 -5.34 1.83 21.62
N PRO A 392 -5.41 3.01 22.26
CA PRO A 392 -6.13 3.21 23.53
C PRO A 392 -7.66 3.15 23.39
N GLY A 393 -8.19 2.53 22.33
CA GLY A 393 -9.58 2.67 21.91
C GLY A 393 -9.89 4.07 21.34
N PRO A 394 -11.16 4.37 21.03
CA PRO A 394 -11.58 5.74 20.71
C PRO A 394 -11.25 6.67 21.88
N VAL A 395 -10.56 7.77 21.60
CA VAL A 395 -10.30 8.82 22.58
C VAL A 395 -11.65 9.41 23.01
N PRO A 396 -11.98 9.48 24.32
CA PRO A 396 -13.16 10.20 24.77
C PRO A 396 -13.06 11.66 24.30
N HIS A 397 -14.05 12.13 23.55
CA HIS A 397 -14.19 13.55 23.31
C HIS A 397 -14.63 14.20 24.63
N THR A 398 -13.71 14.79 25.38
CA THR A 398 -14.06 15.93 26.21
C THR A 398 -14.36 17.08 25.27
N LEU A 399 -15.64 17.23 24.92
CA LEU A 399 -16.19 18.55 24.69
C LEU A 399 -16.08 19.26 26.04
N ASP A 400 -15.14 20.20 26.16
CA ASP A 400 -15.21 21.37 27.03
C ASP A 400 -13.93 22.20 26.80
N GLY A 401 -14.13 23.42 26.28
CA GLY A 401 -13.11 24.40 25.92
C GLY A 401 -13.55 25.25 24.74
#